data_AF-A0A947NG25-F1
#
_entry.id   AF-A0A947NG25-F1
#
_cell.length_a   1.000
_cell.length_b   1.000
_cell.length_c   1.000
_cell.angle_alpha   90.00
_cell.angle_beta   90.00
_cell.angle_gamma   90.00
#
_symmetry.space_group_name_H-M   'P 1'
#
loop_
_entity.id
_entity.type
_entity.pdbx_description
1 polymer ?
#
loop_
_entity_poly.entity_id
_entity_poly.type
_entity_poly.pdbx_seq_one_letter_code
_entity_poly.pdbx_strand_id
1 'polypeptide(L)'
;MEFSISNDYNLRADGKVGKNKFAYKKSEQAYYKHFLPNNLYKKYIDKEGNFTEYIKGMNTQDILNKLENEVPNLAGKTEFIEHFLQEVSKSKNRAKTIDFRNLNMKSSFNYSSADEKLANLAHLDKNLIQVYGLDKFRKMAFAKVAGIENYDALTRDQLIKEAVKNNGIIISCLKEEELSIELCEIAIKQNPYNLRFISNFVEKNHPKLKKLAFGRIAGIIDQNILSSMSFDKIIIKAAEKDFILTLTLLNNLNYNISGQVKMDILKNNGFAISLIKNATDAMKIIALNQNGFALQYLNASSEEMKKIAFAQIANISNYNDYALDQLQLMAISKNPKAISLIENPNIALQKAALGKDPFTIKNIKHPSKEIAFFAFNSLNEKYSLTREQKIYFKKYFKEPYQPLDIKMAQFLFHNKDKKYAVVVVDMNQAFVNPYQKQINKTASVLENASPKIPIIIVGYSSIGQTHKDILPKSGFEFSAKENLDKDQYYYLYKTSISTFQSSMLHEHLQEQGITDLILIGANRDVCVKSTAEDALKLGYNITTAPDLLIEVGYNFQGVSDFYYQNGTVVNDATELAK
;
A
#
# COMPACT_ATOMS: atom_id res chain seq x y z
N MET A 1 37.04 3.73 -13.23
CA MET A 1 37.50 4.94 -12.54
C MET A 1 36.27 5.65 -12.04
N GLU A 2 36.12 5.66 -10.72
CA GLU A 2 35.14 6.44 -9.97
C GLU A 2 35.34 7.94 -10.26
N PHE A 3 34.26 8.72 -10.31
CA PHE A 3 34.31 10.11 -9.93
C PHE A 3 33.03 10.53 -9.21
N SER A 4 33.25 10.98 -7.99
CA SER A 4 32.39 11.77 -7.12
C SER A 4 31.91 13.05 -7.78
N ILE A 5 30.69 13.50 -7.42
CA ILE A 5 30.34 14.92 -7.44
C ILE A 5 29.74 15.28 -6.08
N SER A 6 30.52 16.09 -5.36
CA SER A 6 30.16 16.91 -4.22
C SER A 6 29.08 17.92 -4.57
N ASN A 7 28.25 18.30 -3.59
CA ASN A 7 27.79 19.69 -3.47
C ASN A 7 27.60 20.05 -2.00
N ASP A 8 28.46 20.95 -1.55
CA ASP A 8 28.34 21.78 -0.36
C ASP A 8 27.02 22.55 -0.35
N TYR A 9 26.46 22.77 0.84
CA TYR A 9 26.04 24.11 1.24
C TYR A 9 26.26 24.30 2.75
N ASN A 10 27.17 25.23 3.05
CA ASN A 10 27.50 25.77 4.35
C ASN A 10 26.29 26.35 5.09
N LEU A 11 26.17 26.05 6.39
CA LEU A 11 25.70 27.03 7.38
C LEU A 11 26.68 27.06 8.55
N ARG A 12 27.27 28.26 8.73
CA ARG A 12 28.30 28.60 9.71
C ARG A 12 27.75 28.51 11.13
N ALA A 13 28.65 28.13 12.03
CA ALA A 13 28.52 28.26 13.46
C ALA A 13 28.43 29.74 13.86
N ASP A 14 27.38 30.11 14.60
CA ASP A 14 27.43 31.20 15.56
C ASP A 14 26.90 30.67 16.89
N GLY A 15 27.79 30.73 17.90
CA GLY A 15 27.54 30.22 19.23
C GLY A 15 26.54 31.09 19.99
N LYS A 16 25.50 30.44 20.51
CA LYS A 16 24.85 30.77 21.79
C LYS A 16 24.24 29.48 22.35
N VAL A 17 24.97 28.85 23.26
CA VAL A 17 24.50 27.70 24.05
C VAL A 17 23.47 28.21 25.07
N GLY A 18 22.21 28.22 24.66
CA GLY A 18 21.06 28.49 25.53
C GLY A 18 20.50 27.21 26.14
N LYS A 19 20.78 27.00 27.43
CA LYS A 19 20.03 26.19 28.42
C LYS A 19 18.90 25.30 27.88
N ASN A 20 19.21 24.08 27.43
CA ASN A 20 18.20 23.00 27.32
C ASN A 20 18.75 21.57 27.53
N LYS A 21 19.95 21.44 28.10
CA LYS A 21 20.58 20.12 28.36
C LYS A 21 20.18 19.44 29.68
N PHE A 22 19.41 20.11 30.55
CA PHE A 22 19.06 19.59 31.88
C PHE A 22 17.60 19.14 32.02
N ALA A 23 16.69 19.51 31.12
CA ALA A 23 15.29 19.08 31.17
C ALA A 23 15.09 17.64 30.68
N TYR A 24 15.88 17.20 29.68
CA TYR A 24 15.77 15.86 29.09
C TYR A 24 16.28 14.72 29.99
N LYS A 25 17.26 14.98 30.87
CA LYS A 25 17.84 13.94 31.74
C LYS A 25 16.97 13.51 32.93
N LYS A 26 16.06 14.38 33.39
CA LYS A 26 15.20 14.09 34.55
C LYS A 26 13.96 13.27 34.19
N SER A 27 13.42 13.43 32.98
CA SER A 27 12.28 12.65 32.49
C SER A 27 12.67 11.21 32.14
N GLU A 28 13.86 11.00 31.57
CA GLU A 28 14.41 9.67 31.31
C GLU A 28 14.67 8.88 32.61
N GLN A 29 15.34 9.47 33.60
CA GLN A 29 15.56 8.80 34.89
C GLN A 29 14.27 8.45 35.66
N ALA A 30 13.18 9.19 35.43
CA ALA A 30 11.86 8.89 36.00
C ALA A 30 11.15 7.75 35.26
N TYR A 31 11.32 7.65 33.94
CA TYR A 31 10.75 6.60 33.09
C TYR A 31 11.38 5.21 33.36
N TYR A 32 12.70 5.15 33.59
CA TYR A 32 13.43 3.87 33.77
C TYR A 32 13.37 3.27 35.18
N LYS A 33 12.74 3.96 36.13
CA LYS A 33 12.56 3.50 37.52
C LYS A 33 11.51 2.37 37.65
N HIS A 34 10.78 2.07 36.57
CA HIS A 34 9.65 1.13 36.57
C HIS A 34 10.01 -0.32 36.20
N PHE A 35 11.20 -0.60 35.65
CA PHE A 35 11.54 -1.93 35.12
C PHE A 35 12.46 -2.78 36.02
N LEU A 36 13.10 -2.17 37.02
CA LEU A 36 13.88 -2.84 38.05
C LEU A 36 13.38 -2.42 39.43
N PRO A 37 13.33 -3.33 40.44
CA PRO A 37 13.34 -2.89 41.82
C PRO A 37 14.51 -1.92 41.98
N ASN A 38 14.29 -0.73 42.55
CA ASN A 38 15.29 0.37 42.67
C ASN A 38 16.67 -0.07 43.19
N ASN A 39 16.72 -1.23 43.83
CA ASN A 39 17.88 -1.83 44.47
C ASN A 39 18.77 -2.55 43.45
N LEU A 40 18.20 -3.18 42.41
CA LEU A 40 18.94 -3.88 41.35
C LEU A 40 19.54 -2.91 40.33
N TYR A 41 18.79 -1.87 39.90
CA TYR A 41 19.35 -0.88 38.96
C TYR A 41 20.61 -0.21 39.52
N LYS A 42 20.56 0.24 40.78
CA LYS A 42 21.70 0.84 41.48
C LYS A 42 22.86 -0.12 41.74
N LYS A 43 22.62 -1.44 41.64
CA LYS A 43 23.63 -2.48 41.82
C LYS A 43 24.48 -2.64 40.56
N TYR A 44 23.90 -2.44 39.37
CA TYR A 44 24.59 -2.61 38.09
C TYR A 44 25.00 -1.29 37.44
N ILE A 45 24.25 -0.21 37.67
CA ILE A 45 24.47 1.09 37.05
C ILE A 45 24.57 2.17 38.16
N ASP A 46 25.66 2.94 38.14
CA ASP A 46 25.90 4.02 39.09
C ASP A 46 25.01 5.25 38.80
N LYS A 47 25.12 6.27 39.65
CA LYS A 47 24.31 7.50 39.53
C LYS A 47 24.67 8.33 38.29
N GLU A 48 25.84 8.10 37.69
CA GLU A 48 26.30 8.75 36.47
C GLU A 48 25.94 7.96 35.19
N GLY A 49 25.40 6.75 35.34
CA GLY A 49 25.01 5.87 34.22
C GLY A 49 26.11 4.89 33.77
N ASN A 50 27.19 4.73 34.54
CA ASN A 50 28.23 3.75 34.21
C ASN A 50 28.00 2.43 34.95
N PHE A 51 28.64 1.36 34.46
CA PHE A 51 28.67 0.10 35.18
C PHE A 51 29.39 0.25 36.52
N THR A 52 28.73 -0.21 37.57
CA THR A 52 29.31 -0.28 38.91
C THR A 52 30.47 -1.29 38.92
N GLU A 53 31.34 -1.21 39.94
CA GLU A 53 32.42 -2.20 40.12
C GLU A 53 31.91 -3.64 40.23
N TYR A 54 30.62 -3.82 40.51
CA TYR A 54 29.96 -5.11 40.60
C TYR A 54 29.97 -5.93 39.29
N ILE A 55 30.00 -5.27 38.14
CA ILE A 55 30.06 -5.92 36.80
C ILE A 55 31.19 -5.38 35.91
N LYS A 56 32.04 -4.52 36.47
CA LYS A 56 33.19 -3.95 35.77
C LYS A 56 34.19 -5.06 35.44
N GLY A 57 34.48 -5.24 34.16
CA GLY A 57 35.38 -6.30 33.67
C GLY A 57 34.72 -7.65 33.39
N MET A 58 33.40 -7.81 33.63
CA MET A 58 32.67 -9.01 33.23
C MET A 58 32.30 -8.94 31.75
N ASN A 59 32.29 -10.08 31.07
CA ASN A 59 31.78 -10.15 29.70
C ASN A 59 30.24 -10.12 29.70
N THR A 60 29.66 -9.82 28.55
CA THR A 60 28.20 -9.68 28.39
C THR A 60 27.43 -10.94 28.81
N GLN A 61 27.97 -12.12 28.57
CA GLN A 61 27.31 -13.39 28.91
C GLN A 61 27.26 -13.63 30.41
N ASP A 62 28.35 -13.32 31.14
CA ASP A 62 28.40 -13.47 32.60
C ASP A 62 27.46 -12.50 33.31
N ILE A 63 27.30 -11.29 32.76
CA ILE A 63 26.37 -10.29 33.29
C ILE A 63 24.92 -10.75 33.07
N LEU A 64 24.59 -11.27 31.87
CA LEU A 64 23.26 -11.79 31.57
C LEU A 64 22.90 -13.02 32.43
N ASN A 65 23.84 -13.96 32.60
CA ASN A 65 23.63 -15.13 33.45
C ASN A 65 23.40 -14.74 34.92
N LYS A 66 24.12 -13.72 35.43
CA LYS A 66 23.87 -13.17 36.78
C LYS A 66 22.51 -12.49 36.89
N LEU A 67 22.12 -11.72 35.90
CA LEU A 67 20.82 -11.06 35.87
C LEU A 67 19.66 -12.06 35.82
N GLU A 68 19.81 -13.16 35.08
CA GLU A 68 18.81 -14.23 34.98
C GLU A 68 18.69 -15.03 36.30
N ASN A 69 19.79 -15.17 37.05
CA ASN A 69 19.78 -15.77 38.39
C ASN A 69 19.14 -14.86 39.46
N GLU A 70 19.28 -13.54 39.34
CA GLU A 70 18.73 -12.57 40.29
C GLU A 70 17.28 -12.16 39.95
N VAL A 71 16.88 -12.31 38.69
CA VAL A 71 15.52 -12.07 38.19
C VAL A 71 15.08 -13.25 37.31
N PRO A 72 14.47 -14.28 37.90
CA PRO A 72 13.94 -15.42 37.14
C PRO A 72 12.95 -14.96 36.06
N ASN A 73 12.97 -15.60 34.88
CA ASN A 73 12.15 -15.29 33.69
C ASN A 73 12.51 -14.00 32.92
N LEU A 74 13.77 -13.58 32.96
CA LEU A 74 14.28 -12.42 32.20
C LEU A 74 14.19 -12.62 30.66
N ALA A 75 14.23 -13.87 30.19
CA ALA A 75 14.18 -14.24 28.77
C ALA A 75 12.91 -13.77 28.03
N GLY A 76 11.82 -13.46 28.73
CA GLY A 76 10.58 -12.91 28.15
C GLY A 76 10.57 -11.38 27.99
N LYS A 77 11.52 -10.66 28.59
CA LYS A 77 11.57 -9.18 28.58
C LYS A 77 12.54 -8.67 27.53
N THR A 78 12.21 -8.90 26.26
CA THR A 78 13.03 -8.55 25.08
C THR A 78 13.50 -7.08 25.10
N GLU A 79 12.63 -6.16 25.48
CA GLU A 79 12.92 -4.71 25.57
C GLU A 79 14.01 -4.39 26.61
N PHE A 80 14.10 -5.18 27.70
CA PHE A 80 15.12 -5.01 28.74
C PHE A 80 16.52 -5.42 28.23
N ILE A 81 16.61 -6.56 27.53
CA ILE A 81 17.88 -7.05 26.96
C ILE A 81 18.37 -6.12 25.85
N GLU A 82 17.45 -5.67 24.98
CA GLU A 82 17.75 -4.68 23.93
C GLU A 82 18.29 -3.37 24.51
N HIS A 83 17.66 -2.84 25.57
CA HIS A 83 18.11 -1.63 26.24
C HIS A 83 19.43 -1.81 27.00
N PHE A 84 19.61 -2.92 27.71
CA PHE A 84 20.86 -3.22 28.42
C PHE A 84 22.04 -3.29 27.44
N LEU A 85 21.87 -3.98 26.31
CA LEU A 85 22.88 -4.08 25.26
C LEU A 85 23.15 -2.73 24.57
N GLN A 86 22.13 -1.87 24.40
CA GLN A 86 22.31 -0.51 23.91
C GLN A 86 23.10 0.36 24.89
N GLU A 87 22.85 0.28 26.19
CA GLU A 87 23.62 1.03 27.20
C GLU A 87 25.07 0.53 27.33
N VAL A 88 25.29 -0.80 27.26
CA VAL A 88 26.63 -1.39 27.10
C VAL A 88 27.34 -0.76 25.89
N SER A 89 26.63 -0.60 24.76
CA SER A 89 27.20 -0.03 23.53
C SER A 89 27.55 1.46 23.65
N LYS A 90 26.78 2.25 24.39
CA LYS A 90 27.00 3.69 24.60
C LYS A 90 28.14 3.98 25.58
N SER A 91 28.38 3.11 26.57
CA SER A 91 29.48 3.23 27.53
C SER A 91 30.89 3.12 26.88
N LYS A 92 30.98 2.55 25.67
CA LYS A 92 32.24 2.36 24.92
C LYS A 92 32.93 3.66 24.46
N ASN A 93 32.27 4.81 24.54
CA ASN A 93 32.89 6.10 24.17
C ASN A 93 33.69 6.78 25.30
N ARG A 94 33.84 6.18 26.49
CA ARG A 94 34.50 6.86 27.62
C ARG A 94 35.51 6.12 28.49
N ALA A 95 35.91 4.88 28.18
CA ALA A 95 37.02 4.24 28.90
C ALA A 95 38.01 3.58 27.93
N LYS A 96 39.26 4.06 27.96
CA LYS A 96 40.39 3.45 27.25
C LYS A 96 40.67 2.03 27.78
N THR A 97 41.06 1.16 26.84
CA THR A 97 41.72 -0.14 27.00
C THR A 97 40.93 -1.30 27.61
N ILE A 98 40.07 -1.90 26.77
CA ILE A 98 39.95 -3.36 26.64
C ILE A 98 40.17 -3.67 25.16
N ASP A 99 41.10 -4.58 24.85
CA ASP A 99 41.54 -4.86 23.48
C ASP A 99 40.47 -5.64 22.70
N PHE A 100 39.70 -4.92 21.89
CA PHE A 100 38.75 -5.48 20.93
C PHE A 100 39.40 -5.77 19.55
N ARG A 101 40.73 -5.64 19.38
CA ARG A 101 41.37 -5.94 18.09
C ARG A 101 41.40 -7.44 17.74
N ASN A 102 41.04 -8.31 18.69
CA ASN A 102 40.73 -9.71 18.40
C ASN A 102 39.28 -9.97 17.96
N LEU A 103 38.44 -8.94 17.76
CA LEU A 103 37.23 -9.02 16.91
C LEU A 103 37.54 -8.66 15.46
N ASN A 104 38.76 -8.94 15.00
CA ASN A 104 39.01 -9.21 13.59
C ASN A 104 38.19 -10.43 13.18
N MET A 105 37.02 -10.16 12.58
CA MET A 105 36.39 -10.88 11.46
C MET A 105 36.82 -12.34 11.20
N LYS A 106 36.82 -13.22 12.20
CA LYS A 106 36.95 -14.67 12.02
C LYS A 106 36.19 -15.44 13.10
N SER A 107 34.87 -15.50 12.97
CA SER A 107 34.18 -16.79 13.10
C SER A 107 32.86 -16.73 12.32
N SER A 108 32.81 -17.58 11.31
CA SER A 108 31.67 -17.94 10.49
C SER A 108 30.55 -18.54 11.34
N PHE A 109 29.60 -17.73 11.80
CA PHE A 109 28.25 -18.23 12.04
C PHE A 109 27.43 -17.99 10.76
N ASN A 110 27.25 -19.05 9.97
CA ASN A 110 26.40 -19.05 8.79
C ASN A 110 24.92 -19.02 9.23
N TYR A 111 24.35 -17.85 9.49
CA TYR A 111 22.89 -17.67 9.53
C TYR A 111 22.36 -17.32 8.14
N SER A 112 21.20 -17.85 7.80
CA SER A 112 20.66 -17.78 6.45
C SER A 112 19.91 -16.46 6.19
N SER A 113 19.69 -16.12 4.92
CA SER A 113 18.77 -15.03 4.54
C SER A 113 17.37 -15.19 5.14
N ALA A 114 16.95 -16.43 5.45
CA ALA A 114 15.68 -16.73 6.09
C ALA A 114 15.65 -16.31 7.57
N ASP A 115 16.77 -16.41 8.29
CA ASP A 115 16.86 -16.02 9.70
C ASP A 115 16.84 -14.50 9.86
N GLU A 116 17.45 -13.75 8.94
CA GLU A 116 17.37 -12.29 8.91
C GLU A 116 15.95 -11.80 8.62
N LYS A 117 15.24 -12.45 7.68
CA LYS A 117 13.83 -12.14 7.42
C LYS A 117 12.95 -12.42 8.62
N LEU A 118 13.20 -13.53 9.32
CA LEU A 118 12.46 -13.88 10.54
C LEU A 118 12.68 -12.84 11.65
N ALA A 119 13.93 -12.40 11.84
CA ALA A 119 14.26 -11.34 12.79
C ALA A 119 13.48 -10.05 12.50
N ASN A 120 13.43 -9.64 11.23
CA ASN A 120 12.70 -8.45 10.80
C ASN A 120 11.19 -8.58 11.01
N LEU A 121 10.59 -9.72 10.65
CA LEU A 121 9.16 -9.97 10.85
C LEU A 121 8.77 -10.03 12.32
N ALA A 122 9.68 -10.48 13.18
CA ALA A 122 9.50 -10.51 14.63
C ALA A 122 9.88 -9.19 15.32
N HIS A 123 10.42 -8.21 14.61
CA HIS A 123 11.02 -7.00 15.20
C HIS A 123 12.05 -7.35 16.30
N LEU A 124 13.02 -8.21 15.98
CA LEU A 124 14.09 -8.63 16.89
C LEU A 124 15.45 -8.26 16.31
N ASP A 125 16.38 -7.86 17.19
CA ASP A 125 17.78 -7.71 16.79
C ASP A 125 18.37 -9.09 16.45
N LYS A 126 18.89 -9.23 15.22
CA LYS A 126 19.56 -10.46 14.75
C LYS A 126 20.80 -10.82 15.58
N ASN A 127 21.40 -9.86 16.28
CA ASN A 127 22.53 -10.13 17.18
C ASN A 127 22.15 -11.05 18.35
N LEU A 128 20.85 -11.16 18.68
CA LEU A 128 20.36 -12.11 19.68
C LEU A 128 20.64 -13.58 19.31
N ILE A 129 20.89 -13.88 18.03
CA ILE A 129 21.35 -15.21 17.59
C ILE A 129 22.67 -15.58 18.27
N GLN A 130 23.59 -14.62 18.43
CA GLN A 130 24.89 -14.87 19.07
C GLN A 130 24.76 -15.10 20.58
N VAL A 131 23.73 -14.54 21.20
CA VAL A 131 23.48 -14.61 22.65
C VAL A 131 22.77 -15.91 23.02
N TYR A 132 21.71 -16.25 22.29
CA TYR A 132 20.83 -17.37 22.64
C TYR A 132 21.03 -18.63 21.82
N GLY A 133 21.82 -18.55 20.75
CA GLY A 133 21.90 -19.59 19.73
C GLY A 133 20.68 -19.58 18.80
N LEU A 134 20.86 -20.18 17.63
CA LEU A 134 19.88 -20.10 16.55
C LEU A 134 18.52 -20.75 16.89
N ASP A 135 18.51 -21.88 17.61
CA ASP A 135 17.26 -22.58 17.93
C ASP A 135 16.38 -21.78 18.91
N LYS A 136 16.98 -21.29 20.00
CA LYS A 136 16.27 -20.45 20.99
C LYS A 136 15.84 -19.12 20.36
N PHE A 137 16.67 -18.52 19.51
CA PHE A 137 16.31 -17.33 18.74
C PHE A 137 15.09 -17.57 17.84
N ARG A 138 15.07 -18.66 17.05
CA ARG A 138 13.94 -18.96 16.15
C ARG A 138 12.66 -19.20 16.94
N LYS A 139 12.70 -19.94 18.06
CA LYS A 139 11.54 -20.12 18.95
C LYS A 139 10.99 -18.79 19.46
N MET A 140 11.88 -17.92 19.97
CA MET A 140 11.52 -16.58 20.43
C MET A 140 10.91 -15.73 19.31
N ALA A 141 11.49 -15.77 18.11
CA ALA A 141 10.99 -15.02 16.97
C ALA A 141 9.60 -15.50 16.51
N PHE A 142 9.38 -16.82 16.42
CA PHE A 142 8.06 -17.36 16.10
C PHE A 142 7.03 -17.04 17.18
N ALA A 143 7.39 -17.15 18.45
CA ALA A 143 6.50 -16.78 19.56
C ALA A 143 6.10 -15.30 19.52
N LYS A 144 7.05 -14.41 19.22
CA LYS A 144 6.80 -12.97 19.09
C LYS A 144 5.87 -12.67 17.93
N VAL A 145 6.07 -13.31 16.77
CA VAL A 145 5.14 -13.16 15.62
C VAL A 145 3.76 -13.76 15.94
N ALA A 146 3.71 -14.85 16.70
CA ALA A 146 2.46 -15.45 17.14
C ALA A 146 1.73 -14.61 18.21
N GLY A 147 2.41 -13.68 18.87
CA GLY A 147 1.86 -12.91 20.01
C GLY A 147 1.77 -13.72 21.31
N ILE A 148 2.70 -14.66 21.52
CA ILE A 148 2.71 -15.57 22.67
C ILE A 148 3.87 -15.19 23.61
N GLU A 149 3.56 -14.74 24.82
CA GLU A 149 4.57 -14.32 25.81
C GLU A 149 5.20 -15.51 26.56
N ASN A 150 4.40 -16.53 26.90
CA ASN A 150 4.85 -17.71 27.66
C ASN A 150 4.92 -18.94 26.74
N TYR A 151 6.01 -19.08 25.99
CA TYR A 151 6.16 -20.08 24.94
C TYR A 151 7.07 -21.27 25.29
N ASP A 152 7.65 -21.32 26.50
CA ASP A 152 8.62 -22.35 26.89
C ASP A 152 8.06 -23.78 26.84
N ALA A 153 6.77 -23.94 27.09
CA ALA A 153 6.08 -25.23 27.03
C ALA A 153 5.69 -25.65 25.59
N LEU A 154 5.81 -24.76 24.61
CA LEU A 154 5.42 -25.03 23.23
C LEU A 154 6.59 -25.59 22.41
N THR A 155 6.29 -26.59 21.61
CA THR A 155 7.22 -27.11 20.61
C THR A 155 7.44 -26.07 19.50
N ARG A 156 8.57 -26.19 18.79
CA ARG A 156 8.88 -25.32 17.64
C ARG A 156 7.81 -25.41 16.55
N ASP A 157 7.28 -26.60 16.27
CA ASP A 157 6.25 -26.80 15.26
C ASP A 157 4.91 -26.15 15.65
N GLN A 158 4.54 -26.21 16.93
CA GLN A 158 3.37 -25.48 17.45
C GLN A 158 3.57 -23.97 17.28
N LEU A 159 4.75 -23.44 17.61
CA LEU A 159 5.06 -22.02 17.44
C LEU A 159 5.06 -21.58 15.97
N ILE A 160 5.62 -22.39 15.07
CA ILE A 160 5.58 -22.13 13.63
C ILE A 160 4.12 -22.08 13.15
N LYS A 161 3.29 -23.04 13.56
CA LYS A 161 1.88 -23.08 13.18
C LYS A 161 1.10 -21.86 13.65
N GLU A 162 1.26 -21.45 14.91
CA GLU A 162 0.61 -20.24 15.43
C GLU A 162 1.16 -18.96 14.77
N ALA A 163 2.48 -18.89 14.52
CA ALA A 163 3.09 -17.77 13.81
C ALA A 163 2.57 -17.64 12.38
N VAL A 164 2.40 -18.76 11.64
CA VAL A 164 1.83 -18.75 10.29
C VAL A 164 0.35 -18.38 10.30
N LYS A 165 -0.43 -18.80 11.31
CA LYS A 165 -1.84 -18.38 11.47
C LYS A 165 -1.97 -16.86 11.68
N ASN A 166 -1.04 -16.26 12.41
CA ASN A 166 -1.02 -14.82 12.66
C ASN A 166 -0.47 -14.05 11.44
N ASN A 167 0.59 -14.55 10.81
CA ASN A 167 1.22 -13.94 9.64
C ASN A 167 1.71 -14.99 8.62
N GLY A 168 0.94 -15.18 7.55
CA GLY A 168 1.26 -16.15 6.48
C GLY A 168 2.57 -15.88 5.74
N ILE A 169 3.17 -14.69 5.82
CA ILE A 169 4.48 -14.39 5.21
C ILE A 169 5.61 -15.18 5.89
N ILE A 170 5.39 -15.66 7.12
CA ILE A 170 6.37 -16.45 7.88
C ILE A 170 6.86 -17.68 7.14
N ILE A 171 6.06 -18.25 6.23
CA ILE A 171 6.51 -19.38 5.40
C ILE A 171 7.77 -19.06 4.56
N SER A 172 8.03 -17.79 4.28
CA SER A 172 9.25 -17.33 3.58
C SER A 172 10.54 -17.46 4.39
N CYS A 173 10.41 -17.73 5.69
CA CYS A 173 11.51 -17.89 6.65
C CYS A 173 11.69 -19.34 7.12
N LEU A 174 10.84 -20.25 6.62
CA LEU A 174 10.89 -21.67 6.93
C LEU A 174 11.83 -22.38 5.98
N LYS A 175 12.57 -23.34 6.51
CA LYS A 175 13.36 -24.29 5.72
C LYS A 175 12.42 -25.30 5.07
N GLU A 176 12.88 -25.98 4.02
CA GLU A 176 12.04 -26.92 3.27
C GLU A 176 11.52 -28.06 4.15
N GLU A 177 12.33 -28.54 5.10
CA GLU A 177 11.96 -29.55 6.10
C GLU A 177 10.94 -29.07 7.15
N GLU A 178 10.76 -27.76 7.32
CA GLU A 178 9.78 -27.15 8.22
C GLU A 178 8.44 -26.88 7.51
N LEU A 179 8.41 -26.99 6.19
CA LEU A 179 7.19 -26.76 5.41
C LEU A 179 6.31 -28.01 5.45
N SER A 180 5.02 -27.80 5.69
CA SER A 180 3.98 -28.81 5.50
C SER A 180 2.89 -28.27 4.58
N ILE A 181 2.12 -29.18 3.95
CA ILE A 181 0.97 -28.79 3.14
C ILE A 181 0.00 -27.96 3.98
N GLU A 182 -0.26 -28.35 5.24
CA GLU A 182 -1.15 -27.63 6.14
C GLU A 182 -0.69 -26.17 6.36
N LEU A 183 0.60 -25.94 6.66
CA LEU A 183 1.15 -24.60 6.87
C LEU A 183 1.04 -23.74 5.60
N CYS A 184 1.36 -24.32 4.44
CA CYS A 184 1.26 -23.63 3.17
C CYS A 184 -0.19 -23.25 2.86
N GLU A 185 -1.16 -24.13 3.15
CA GLU A 185 -2.58 -23.81 2.95
C GLU A 185 -3.06 -22.67 3.85
N ILE A 186 -2.66 -22.65 5.13
CA ILE A 186 -2.99 -21.55 6.05
C ILE A 186 -2.47 -20.23 5.48
N ALA A 187 -1.21 -20.19 5.07
CA ALA A 187 -0.60 -18.98 4.52
C ALA A 187 -1.23 -18.53 3.18
N ILE A 188 -1.54 -19.46 2.28
CA ILE A 188 -2.19 -19.16 0.99
C ILE A 188 -3.63 -18.67 1.19
N LYS A 189 -4.37 -19.22 2.16
CA LYS A 189 -5.75 -18.78 2.47
C LYS A 189 -5.79 -17.33 2.94
N GLN A 190 -4.76 -16.87 3.66
CA GLN A 190 -4.58 -15.47 4.04
C GLN A 190 -4.19 -14.60 2.85
N ASN A 191 -3.18 -15.00 2.08
CA ASN A 191 -2.76 -14.30 0.88
C ASN A 191 -2.24 -15.30 -0.19
N PRO A 192 -2.91 -15.45 -1.34
CA PRO A 192 -2.47 -16.39 -2.37
C PRO A 192 -1.09 -16.06 -2.95
N TYR A 193 -0.62 -14.81 -2.82
CA TYR A 193 0.72 -14.42 -3.23
C TYR A 193 1.83 -15.10 -2.41
N ASN A 194 1.51 -15.65 -1.23
CA ASN A 194 2.47 -16.37 -0.40
C ASN A 194 3.01 -17.64 -1.08
N LEU A 195 2.30 -18.18 -2.08
CA LEU A 195 2.78 -19.30 -2.90
C LEU A 195 4.19 -19.07 -3.50
N ARG A 196 4.57 -17.81 -3.75
CA ARG A 196 5.89 -17.45 -4.31
C ARG A 196 7.08 -17.86 -3.44
N PHE A 197 6.86 -18.00 -2.13
CA PHE A 197 7.94 -18.25 -1.16
C PHE A 197 8.31 -19.73 -1.03
N ILE A 198 7.50 -20.61 -1.60
CA ILE A 198 7.59 -22.05 -1.39
C ILE A 198 7.79 -22.79 -2.72
N SER A 199 8.46 -22.18 -3.70
CA SER A 199 8.58 -22.68 -5.08
C SER A 199 9.07 -24.13 -5.16
N ASN A 200 10.15 -24.49 -4.47
CA ASN A 200 10.73 -25.84 -4.51
C ASN A 200 9.79 -26.88 -3.86
N PHE A 201 9.19 -26.53 -2.71
CA PHE A 201 8.21 -27.37 -2.04
C PHE A 201 6.93 -27.56 -2.88
N VAL A 202 6.54 -26.50 -3.59
CA VAL A 202 5.41 -26.50 -4.52
C VAL A 202 5.68 -27.44 -5.68
N GLU A 203 6.88 -27.50 -6.27
CA GLU A 203 7.16 -28.45 -7.36
C GLU A 203 6.89 -29.90 -6.97
N LYS A 204 7.19 -30.30 -5.73
CA LYS A 204 6.89 -31.64 -5.20
C LYS A 204 5.41 -31.88 -4.90
N ASN A 205 4.68 -30.85 -4.47
CA ASN A 205 3.29 -30.93 -3.98
C ASN A 205 2.27 -30.23 -4.93
N HIS A 206 2.68 -30.11 -6.20
CA HIS A 206 2.29 -29.08 -7.16
C HIS A 206 0.80 -28.85 -7.42
N PRO A 207 -0.07 -29.88 -7.59
CA PRO A 207 -1.44 -29.62 -8.02
C PRO A 207 -2.29 -28.92 -6.95
N LYS A 208 -2.14 -29.32 -5.68
CA LYS A 208 -3.04 -28.90 -4.60
C LYS A 208 -2.84 -27.43 -4.23
N LEU A 209 -1.59 -27.04 -3.95
CA LEU A 209 -1.26 -25.68 -3.51
C LEU A 209 -1.44 -24.64 -4.62
N LYS A 210 -1.13 -25.01 -5.88
CA LYS A 210 -1.39 -24.14 -7.03
C LYS A 210 -2.88 -23.94 -7.24
N LYS A 211 -3.66 -25.03 -7.28
CA LYS A 211 -5.12 -24.90 -7.37
C LYS A 211 -5.66 -24.05 -6.22
N LEU A 212 -5.20 -24.24 -4.99
CA LEU A 212 -5.62 -23.40 -3.86
C LEU A 212 -5.31 -21.92 -4.10
N ALA A 213 -4.08 -21.55 -4.43
CA ALA A 213 -3.72 -20.15 -4.60
C ALA A 213 -4.49 -19.48 -5.74
N PHE A 214 -4.53 -20.08 -6.93
CA PHE A 214 -5.26 -19.51 -8.05
C PHE A 214 -6.78 -19.61 -7.87
N GLY A 215 -7.26 -20.62 -7.15
CA GLY A 215 -8.66 -20.74 -6.74
C GLY A 215 -9.07 -19.59 -5.83
N ARG A 216 -8.23 -19.23 -4.86
CA ARG A 216 -8.47 -18.08 -3.98
C ARG A 216 -8.53 -16.77 -4.77
N ILE A 217 -7.65 -16.58 -5.76
CA ILE A 217 -7.69 -15.41 -6.65
C ILE A 217 -8.98 -15.40 -7.48
N ALA A 218 -9.39 -16.55 -8.00
CA ALA A 218 -10.63 -16.73 -8.74
C ALA A 218 -11.91 -16.60 -7.88
N GLY A 219 -11.79 -16.43 -6.56
CA GLY A 219 -12.93 -16.42 -5.63
C GLY A 219 -13.56 -17.80 -5.37
N ILE A 220 -12.88 -18.89 -5.72
CA ILE A 220 -13.32 -20.27 -5.51
C ILE A 220 -12.90 -20.72 -4.11
N ILE A 221 -13.83 -20.70 -3.17
CA ILE A 221 -13.60 -21.08 -1.76
C ILE A 221 -13.89 -22.57 -1.53
N ASP A 222 -14.87 -23.11 -2.24
CA ASP A 222 -15.30 -24.51 -2.13
C ASP A 222 -14.22 -25.46 -2.66
N GLN A 223 -13.75 -26.37 -1.81
CA GLN A 223 -12.69 -27.33 -2.15
C GLN A 223 -13.14 -28.42 -3.12
N ASN A 224 -14.42 -28.80 -3.15
CA ASN A 224 -14.96 -29.79 -4.07
C ASN A 224 -15.05 -29.22 -5.49
N ILE A 225 -15.49 -27.96 -5.61
CA ILE A 225 -15.46 -27.24 -6.89
C ILE A 225 -14.01 -27.08 -7.36
N LEU A 226 -13.13 -26.61 -6.46
CA LEU A 226 -11.74 -26.37 -6.81
C LEU A 226 -11.00 -27.64 -7.27
N SER A 227 -11.24 -28.76 -6.60
CA SER A 227 -10.60 -30.03 -6.91
C SER A 227 -11.06 -30.61 -8.26
N SER A 228 -12.36 -30.49 -8.57
CA SER A 228 -12.95 -30.96 -9.84
C SER A 228 -12.60 -30.11 -11.07
N MET A 229 -12.29 -28.81 -10.89
CA MET A 229 -11.93 -27.94 -12.00
C MET A 229 -10.52 -28.22 -12.57
N SER A 230 -10.37 -28.09 -13.89
CA SER A 230 -9.05 -28.08 -14.53
C SER A 230 -8.26 -26.84 -14.11
N PHE A 231 -6.94 -26.97 -14.03
CA PHE A 231 -6.08 -25.85 -13.63
C PHE A 231 -6.19 -24.66 -14.60
N ASP A 232 -6.26 -24.94 -15.91
CA ASP A 232 -6.46 -23.93 -16.95
C ASP A 232 -7.72 -23.09 -16.72
N LYS A 233 -8.86 -23.72 -16.37
CA LYS A 233 -10.10 -23.00 -16.03
C LYS A 233 -9.95 -22.14 -14.79
N ILE A 234 -9.18 -22.61 -13.79
CA ILE A 234 -8.89 -21.84 -12.57
C ILE A 234 -8.04 -20.62 -12.93
N ILE A 235 -7.02 -20.76 -13.79
CA ILE A 235 -6.19 -19.63 -14.24
C ILE A 235 -7.00 -18.59 -15.00
N ILE A 236 -7.88 -19.00 -15.90
CA ILE A 236 -8.73 -18.06 -16.65
C ILE A 236 -9.61 -17.26 -15.67
N LYS A 237 -10.28 -17.93 -14.73
CA LYS A 237 -11.08 -17.24 -13.70
C LYS A 237 -10.26 -16.37 -12.76
N ALA A 238 -9.04 -16.79 -12.42
CA ALA A 238 -8.13 -15.98 -11.62
C ALA A 238 -7.74 -14.71 -12.38
N ALA A 239 -7.43 -14.82 -13.67
CA ALA A 239 -7.08 -13.68 -14.52
C ALA A 239 -8.26 -12.71 -14.74
N GLU A 240 -9.50 -13.21 -14.79
CA GLU A 240 -10.72 -12.40 -14.80
C GLU A 240 -10.89 -11.59 -13.51
N LYS A 241 -10.52 -12.15 -12.36
CA LYS A 241 -10.70 -11.52 -11.04
C LYS A 241 -9.56 -10.61 -10.64
N ASP A 242 -8.33 -11.07 -10.76
CA ASP A 242 -7.12 -10.28 -10.51
C ASP A 242 -6.04 -10.70 -11.50
N PHE A 243 -6.04 -9.97 -12.60
CA PHE A 243 -5.13 -10.16 -13.71
C PHE A 243 -3.66 -10.03 -13.31
N ILE A 244 -3.34 -8.97 -12.55
CA ILE A 244 -1.96 -8.62 -12.19
C ILE A 244 -1.39 -9.69 -11.25
N LEU A 245 -2.14 -10.06 -10.20
CA LEU A 245 -1.70 -11.06 -9.24
C LEU A 245 -1.56 -12.44 -9.88
N THR A 246 -2.52 -12.81 -10.74
CA THR A 246 -2.48 -14.09 -11.47
C THR A 246 -1.20 -14.23 -12.28
N LEU A 247 -0.83 -13.21 -13.06
CA LEU A 247 0.38 -13.28 -13.88
C LEU A 247 1.67 -13.07 -13.11
N THR A 248 1.64 -12.29 -12.03
CA THR A 248 2.78 -12.18 -11.12
C THR A 248 3.10 -13.55 -10.53
N LEU A 249 2.10 -14.33 -10.10
CA LEU A 249 2.30 -15.71 -9.66
C LEU A 249 2.66 -16.65 -10.82
N LEU A 250 2.04 -16.46 -11.99
CA LEU A 250 2.46 -16.97 -13.31
C LEU A 250 3.98 -17.06 -13.45
N ASN A 251 4.56 -15.85 -13.42
CA ASN A 251 5.97 -15.61 -13.65
C ASN A 251 6.84 -16.11 -12.49
N ASN A 252 6.45 -15.88 -11.23
CA ASN A 252 7.22 -16.38 -10.07
C ASN A 252 7.33 -17.92 -10.06
N LEU A 253 6.32 -18.61 -10.58
CA LEU A 253 6.31 -20.07 -10.67
C LEU A 253 6.94 -20.60 -11.96
N ASN A 254 7.44 -19.72 -12.84
CA ASN A 254 7.88 -20.05 -14.20
C ASN A 254 6.88 -20.95 -14.96
N TYR A 255 5.58 -20.76 -14.71
CA TYR A 255 4.55 -21.63 -15.28
C TYR A 255 4.15 -21.14 -16.67
N ASN A 256 4.43 -21.95 -17.69
CA ASN A 256 4.06 -21.64 -19.05
C ASN A 256 2.61 -22.08 -19.33
N ILE A 257 1.69 -21.12 -19.37
CA ILE A 257 0.30 -21.37 -19.80
C ILE A 257 0.24 -21.71 -21.29
N SER A 258 -0.69 -22.59 -21.65
CA SER A 258 -0.88 -23.02 -23.04
C SER A 258 -1.31 -21.87 -23.95
N GLY A 259 -1.11 -22.04 -25.27
CA GLY A 259 -1.58 -21.07 -26.26
C GLY A 259 -3.09 -20.82 -26.16
N GLN A 260 -3.88 -21.87 -25.94
CA GLN A 260 -5.34 -21.75 -25.79
C GLN A 260 -5.73 -20.92 -24.56
N VAL A 261 -5.09 -21.16 -23.41
CA VAL A 261 -5.34 -20.37 -22.18
C VAL A 261 -4.99 -18.91 -22.38
N LYS A 262 -3.86 -18.61 -23.06
CA LYS A 262 -3.50 -17.22 -23.41
C LYS A 262 -4.59 -16.56 -24.25
N MET A 263 -5.12 -17.26 -25.25
CA MET A 263 -6.19 -16.74 -26.11
C MET A 263 -7.48 -16.48 -25.31
N ASP A 264 -7.86 -17.37 -24.42
CA ASP A 264 -9.07 -17.22 -23.60
C ASP A 264 -8.94 -16.08 -22.57
N ILE A 265 -7.76 -15.88 -21.98
CA ILE A 265 -7.47 -14.71 -21.15
C ILE A 265 -7.62 -13.41 -21.97
N LEU A 266 -7.09 -13.37 -23.19
CA LEU A 266 -7.15 -12.18 -24.05
C LEU A 266 -8.58 -11.85 -24.51
N LYS A 267 -9.44 -12.86 -24.74
CA LYS A 267 -10.86 -12.66 -25.06
C LYS A 267 -11.62 -12.00 -23.90
N ASN A 268 -11.18 -12.20 -22.66
CA ASN A 268 -11.79 -11.61 -21.48
C ASN A 268 -11.14 -10.27 -21.08
N ASN A 269 -9.83 -10.09 -21.33
CA ASN A 269 -9.10 -8.87 -21.02
C ASN A 269 -7.98 -8.62 -22.04
N GLY A 270 -8.18 -7.67 -22.94
CA GLY A 270 -7.25 -7.31 -24.00
C GLY A 270 -5.96 -6.66 -23.49
N PHE A 271 -5.98 -6.00 -22.33
CA PHE A 271 -4.76 -5.48 -21.71
C PHE A 271 -3.80 -6.58 -21.29
N ALA A 272 -4.26 -7.85 -21.29
CA ALA A 272 -3.41 -8.97 -20.98
C ALA A 272 -2.25 -9.20 -21.92
N ILE A 273 -2.32 -8.61 -23.12
CA ILE A 273 -1.26 -8.68 -24.12
C ILE A 273 0.08 -8.13 -23.60
N SER A 274 0.04 -7.15 -22.69
CA SER A 274 1.23 -6.53 -22.08
C SER A 274 2.14 -7.52 -21.33
N LEU A 275 1.60 -8.66 -20.91
CA LEU A 275 2.30 -9.66 -20.11
C LEU A 275 2.61 -10.95 -20.91
N ILE A 276 2.15 -11.06 -22.15
CA ILE A 276 2.46 -12.19 -23.03
C ILE A 276 3.75 -11.89 -23.79
N LYS A 277 4.86 -12.46 -23.30
CA LYS A 277 6.13 -12.43 -24.04
C LYS A 277 5.96 -13.12 -25.40
N ASN A 278 6.47 -12.48 -26.45
CA ASN A 278 6.43 -12.98 -27.83
C ASN A 278 5.00 -13.30 -28.33
N ALA A 279 4.04 -12.41 -28.06
CA ALA A 279 2.68 -12.57 -28.55
C ALA A 279 2.60 -12.67 -30.08
N THR A 280 1.83 -13.65 -30.57
CA THR A 280 1.57 -13.81 -32.00
C THR A 280 0.63 -12.72 -32.51
N ASP A 281 0.60 -12.49 -33.83
CA ASP A 281 -0.31 -11.49 -34.40
C ASP A 281 -1.79 -11.85 -34.15
N ALA A 282 -2.14 -13.13 -34.14
CA ALA A 282 -3.48 -13.59 -33.75
C ALA A 282 -3.83 -13.19 -32.30
N MET A 283 -2.89 -13.29 -31.36
CA MET A 283 -3.08 -12.85 -29.98
C MET A 283 -3.26 -11.34 -29.89
N LYS A 284 -2.44 -10.57 -30.62
CA LYS A 284 -2.57 -9.11 -30.68
C LYS A 284 -3.93 -8.69 -31.23
N ILE A 285 -4.39 -9.32 -32.32
CA ILE A 285 -5.70 -9.03 -32.93
C ILE A 285 -6.84 -9.32 -31.96
N ILE A 286 -6.81 -10.45 -31.24
CA ILE A 286 -7.83 -10.75 -30.22
C ILE A 286 -7.83 -9.71 -29.11
N ALA A 287 -6.65 -9.32 -28.63
CA ALA A 287 -6.52 -8.28 -27.61
C ALA A 287 -7.13 -6.95 -28.05
N LEU A 288 -6.86 -6.54 -29.28
CA LEU A 288 -7.35 -5.29 -29.86
C LEU A 288 -8.86 -5.32 -30.13
N ASN A 289 -9.40 -6.44 -30.59
CA ASN A 289 -10.85 -6.63 -30.75
C ASN A 289 -11.58 -6.61 -29.41
N GLN A 290 -10.96 -7.12 -28.34
CA GLN A 290 -11.52 -7.07 -27.00
C GLN A 290 -11.45 -5.64 -26.42
N ASN A 291 -10.30 -4.98 -26.55
CA ASN A 291 -10.07 -3.61 -26.10
C ASN A 291 -9.02 -2.91 -26.95
N GLY A 292 -9.43 -1.92 -27.74
CA GLY A 292 -8.58 -1.19 -28.66
C GLY A 292 -7.49 -0.38 -27.98
N PHE A 293 -7.66 -0.01 -26.70
CA PHE A 293 -6.59 0.61 -25.92
C PHE A 293 -5.41 -0.34 -25.63
N ALA A 294 -5.57 -1.65 -25.86
CA ALA A 294 -4.45 -2.60 -25.77
C ALA A 294 -3.32 -2.27 -26.77
N LEU A 295 -3.60 -1.45 -27.79
CA LEU A 295 -2.60 -0.93 -28.73
C LEU A 295 -1.41 -0.28 -28.04
N GLN A 296 -1.60 0.36 -26.88
CA GLN A 296 -0.51 1.02 -26.13
C GLN A 296 0.59 0.05 -25.67
N TYR A 297 0.30 -1.25 -25.61
CA TYR A 297 1.23 -2.29 -25.15
C TYR A 297 1.95 -3.01 -26.30
N LEU A 298 1.74 -2.57 -27.55
CA LEU A 298 2.30 -3.20 -28.73
C LEU A 298 3.46 -2.36 -29.29
N ASN A 299 4.69 -2.81 -29.06
CA ASN A 299 5.93 -2.10 -29.46
C ASN A 299 6.12 -1.95 -30.99
N ALA A 300 5.35 -2.68 -31.80
CA ALA A 300 5.28 -2.52 -33.25
C ALA A 300 3.89 -2.97 -33.72
N SER A 301 3.11 -2.03 -34.24
CA SER A 301 1.73 -2.27 -34.70
C SER A 301 1.61 -1.94 -36.18
N SER A 302 1.13 -2.90 -36.98
CA SER A 302 0.83 -2.67 -38.39
C SER A 302 -0.31 -1.65 -38.53
N GLU A 303 -0.45 -1.06 -39.72
CA GLU A 303 -1.60 -0.19 -40.01
C GLU A 303 -2.92 -0.91 -39.74
N GLU A 304 -3.01 -2.19 -40.10
CA GLU A 304 -4.16 -3.04 -39.84
C GLU A 304 -4.50 -3.17 -38.34
N MET A 305 -3.49 -3.41 -37.50
CA MET A 305 -3.69 -3.45 -36.04
C MET A 305 -4.17 -2.10 -35.51
N LYS A 306 -3.66 -0.98 -36.05
CA LYS A 306 -4.14 0.35 -35.68
C LYS A 306 -5.59 0.55 -36.11
N LYS A 307 -5.98 0.13 -37.32
CA LYS A 307 -7.37 0.19 -37.79
C LYS A 307 -8.31 -0.60 -36.88
N ILE A 308 -7.96 -1.84 -36.54
CA ILE A 308 -8.72 -2.68 -35.59
C ILE A 308 -8.90 -1.95 -34.25
N ALA A 309 -7.81 -1.42 -33.69
CA ALA A 309 -7.84 -0.72 -32.40
C ALA A 309 -8.78 0.49 -32.41
N PHE A 310 -8.65 1.38 -33.41
CA PHE A 310 -9.47 2.58 -33.50
C PHE A 310 -10.92 2.26 -33.88
N ALA A 311 -11.16 1.26 -34.72
CA ALA A 311 -12.50 0.76 -35.01
C ALA A 311 -13.19 0.20 -33.77
N GLN A 312 -12.46 -0.56 -32.94
CA GLN A 312 -12.97 -1.07 -31.67
C GLN A 312 -13.35 0.09 -30.74
N ILE A 313 -12.49 1.10 -30.57
CA ILE A 313 -12.77 2.27 -29.72
C ILE A 313 -13.96 3.07 -30.25
N ALA A 314 -14.10 3.14 -31.58
CA ALA A 314 -15.19 3.84 -32.25
C ALA A 314 -16.51 3.04 -32.30
N ASN A 315 -16.50 1.76 -31.92
CA ASN A 315 -17.59 0.79 -32.11
C ASN A 315 -18.01 0.60 -33.58
N ILE A 316 -17.04 0.39 -34.47
CA ILE A 316 -17.25 0.18 -35.92
C ILE A 316 -16.95 -1.27 -36.28
N SER A 317 -17.95 -2.00 -36.79
CA SER A 317 -17.80 -3.41 -37.16
C SER A 317 -17.16 -3.60 -38.54
N ASN A 318 -17.46 -2.73 -39.52
CA ASN A 318 -16.90 -2.80 -40.87
C ASN A 318 -15.92 -1.63 -41.10
N TYR A 319 -14.69 -1.78 -40.63
CA TYR A 319 -13.68 -0.71 -40.69
C TYR A 319 -12.90 -0.65 -42.01
N ASN A 320 -13.06 -1.64 -42.89
CA ASN A 320 -12.32 -1.75 -44.15
C ASN A 320 -12.60 -0.61 -45.12
N ASP A 321 -13.78 0.00 -45.03
CA ASP A 321 -14.20 1.13 -45.86
C ASP A 321 -13.60 2.47 -45.40
N TYR A 322 -12.86 2.48 -44.28
CA TYR A 322 -12.31 3.69 -43.68
C TYR A 322 -10.78 3.72 -43.73
N ALA A 323 -10.26 4.90 -44.04
CA ALA A 323 -8.83 5.20 -43.88
C ALA A 323 -8.46 5.27 -42.39
N LEU A 324 -7.19 5.03 -42.04
CA LEU A 324 -6.73 5.08 -40.65
C LEU A 324 -7.05 6.42 -39.97
N ASP A 325 -6.79 7.54 -40.65
CA ASP A 325 -7.04 8.89 -40.10
C ASP A 325 -8.53 9.13 -39.84
N GLN A 326 -9.42 8.55 -40.65
CA GLN A 326 -10.86 8.61 -40.41
C GLN A 326 -11.24 7.83 -39.15
N LEU A 327 -10.71 6.61 -38.99
CA LEU A 327 -10.93 5.79 -37.80
C LEU A 327 -10.37 6.45 -36.53
N GLN A 328 -9.19 7.07 -36.61
CA GLN A 328 -8.60 7.85 -35.51
C GLN A 328 -9.52 8.98 -35.07
N LEU A 329 -10.05 9.76 -36.01
CA LEU A 329 -10.98 10.85 -35.71
C LEU A 329 -12.29 10.32 -35.09
N MET A 330 -12.83 9.22 -35.62
CA MET A 330 -14.03 8.57 -35.08
C MET A 330 -13.80 8.05 -33.65
N ALA A 331 -12.65 7.42 -33.40
CA ALA A 331 -12.26 6.95 -32.09
C ALA A 331 -12.11 8.10 -31.09
N ILE A 332 -11.45 9.20 -31.46
CA ILE A 332 -11.34 10.42 -30.63
C ILE A 332 -12.71 11.02 -30.33
N SER A 333 -13.61 11.04 -31.33
CA SER A 333 -14.96 11.55 -31.15
C SER A 333 -15.77 10.76 -30.12
N LYS A 334 -15.55 9.44 -30.04
CA LYS A 334 -16.17 8.55 -29.04
C LYS A 334 -15.47 8.60 -27.69
N ASN A 335 -14.14 8.56 -27.68
CA ASN A 335 -13.32 8.61 -26.48
C ASN A 335 -12.08 9.48 -26.76
N PRO A 336 -12.03 10.73 -26.25
CA PRO A 336 -10.95 11.65 -26.57
C PRO A 336 -9.61 11.21 -25.97
N LYS A 337 -9.58 10.25 -25.02
CA LYS A 337 -8.34 9.63 -24.54
C LYS A 337 -7.62 8.85 -25.65
N ALA A 338 -8.31 8.44 -26.72
CA ALA A 338 -7.70 7.72 -27.86
C ALA A 338 -6.55 8.49 -28.52
N ILE A 339 -6.48 9.82 -28.35
CA ILE A 339 -5.34 10.64 -28.81
C ILE A 339 -4.00 10.12 -28.25
N SER A 340 -3.98 9.49 -27.07
CA SER A 340 -2.75 8.94 -26.46
C SER A 340 -2.15 7.79 -27.27
N LEU A 341 -2.95 7.13 -28.12
CA LEU A 341 -2.53 6.02 -28.97
C LEU A 341 -1.94 6.47 -30.30
N ILE A 342 -2.06 7.76 -30.64
CA ILE A 342 -1.59 8.31 -31.91
C ILE A 342 -0.22 8.91 -31.69
N GLU A 343 0.76 8.40 -32.43
CA GLU A 343 2.09 8.99 -32.46
C GLU A 343 2.05 10.29 -33.27
N ASN A 344 2.47 11.40 -32.65
CA ASN A 344 2.50 12.74 -33.24
C ASN A 344 1.15 13.13 -33.90
N PRO A 345 0.04 13.21 -33.13
CA PRO A 345 -1.26 13.53 -33.69
C PRO A 345 -1.23 14.90 -34.36
N ASN A 346 -1.84 15.03 -35.54
CA ASN A 346 -1.91 16.32 -36.22
C ASN A 346 -2.81 17.33 -35.45
N ILE A 347 -2.72 18.61 -35.80
CA ILE A 347 -3.45 19.70 -35.14
C ILE A 347 -4.97 19.46 -35.13
N ALA A 348 -5.52 18.88 -36.20
CA ALA A 348 -6.95 18.62 -36.30
C ALA A 348 -7.41 17.56 -35.28
N LEU A 349 -6.67 16.47 -35.14
CA LEU A 349 -6.94 15.41 -34.15
C LEU A 349 -6.78 15.94 -32.72
N GLN A 350 -5.74 16.74 -32.46
CA GLN A 350 -5.52 17.37 -31.17
C GLN A 350 -6.70 18.28 -30.78
N LYS A 351 -7.14 19.17 -31.69
CA LYS A 351 -8.31 20.03 -31.46
C LYS A 351 -9.60 19.23 -31.29
N ALA A 352 -9.79 18.15 -32.05
CA ALA A 352 -10.94 17.27 -31.90
C ALA A 352 -11.01 16.64 -30.51
N ALA A 353 -9.89 16.14 -29.98
CA ALA A 353 -9.83 15.58 -28.63
C ALA A 353 -10.12 16.64 -27.56
N LEU A 354 -9.48 17.81 -27.67
CA LEU A 354 -9.66 18.92 -26.72
C LEU A 354 -11.06 19.51 -26.73
N GLY A 355 -11.71 19.55 -27.90
CA GLY A 355 -13.09 20.01 -28.02
C GLY A 355 -14.09 19.10 -27.32
N LYS A 356 -13.78 17.80 -27.20
CA LYS A 356 -14.58 16.83 -26.43
C LYS A 356 -14.25 16.88 -24.94
N ASP A 357 -12.97 16.82 -24.62
CA ASP A 357 -12.47 16.89 -23.25
C ASP A 357 -11.16 17.69 -23.21
N PRO A 358 -11.18 18.94 -22.72
CA PRO A 358 -9.99 19.78 -22.65
C PRO A 358 -8.87 19.21 -21.77
N PHE A 359 -9.19 18.31 -20.83
CA PHE A 359 -8.20 17.65 -19.97
C PHE A 359 -7.34 16.63 -20.72
N THR A 360 -7.72 16.25 -21.95
CA THR A 360 -6.91 15.37 -22.79
C THR A 360 -5.62 16.02 -23.28
N ILE A 361 -5.39 17.31 -23.02
CA ILE A 361 -4.09 17.95 -23.22
C ILE A 361 -2.95 17.22 -22.50
N LYS A 362 -3.22 16.52 -21.39
CA LYS A 362 -2.23 15.69 -20.68
C LYS A 362 -1.76 14.47 -21.49
N ASN A 363 -2.55 14.04 -22.47
CA ASN A 363 -2.26 12.91 -23.36
C ASN A 363 -1.53 13.36 -24.64
N ILE A 364 -1.46 14.67 -24.90
CA ILE A 364 -0.76 15.23 -26.06
C ILE A 364 0.68 15.50 -25.63
N LYS A 365 1.63 14.82 -26.27
CA LYS A 365 3.06 15.07 -26.04
C LYS A 365 3.45 16.39 -26.70
N HIS A 366 4.10 17.27 -25.94
CA HIS A 366 4.63 18.57 -26.42
C HIS A 366 3.62 19.40 -27.24
N PRO A 367 2.43 19.75 -26.68
CA PRO A 367 1.44 20.55 -27.37
C PRO A 367 2.02 21.92 -27.73
N SER A 368 1.68 22.41 -28.92
CA SER A 368 2.08 23.76 -29.36
C SER A 368 1.36 24.85 -28.55
N LYS A 369 1.85 26.08 -28.63
CA LYS A 369 1.16 27.25 -28.02
C LYS A 369 -0.27 27.39 -28.49
N GLU A 370 -0.54 27.10 -29.77
CA GLU A 370 -1.89 27.14 -30.33
C GLU A 370 -2.81 26.10 -29.67
N ILE A 371 -2.31 24.88 -29.49
CA ILE A 371 -3.07 23.77 -28.88
C ILE A 371 -3.31 24.02 -27.39
N ALA A 372 -2.30 24.53 -26.68
CA ALA A 372 -2.44 24.97 -25.29
C ALA A 372 -3.50 26.08 -25.14
N PHE A 373 -3.48 27.07 -26.04
CA PHE A 373 -4.47 28.15 -26.04
C PHE A 373 -5.87 27.64 -26.37
N PHE A 374 -6.00 26.69 -27.30
CA PHE A 374 -7.27 26.04 -27.60
C PHE A 374 -7.83 25.31 -26.37
N ALA A 375 -7.03 24.47 -25.70
CA ALA A 375 -7.43 23.78 -24.48
C ALA A 375 -7.91 24.76 -23.39
N PHE A 376 -7.18 25.87 -23.21
CA PHE A 376 -7.57 26.92 -22.27
C PHE A 376 -8.94 27.53 -22.61
N ASN A 377 -9.17 27.88 -23.88
CA ASN A 377 -10.45 28.45 -24.29
C ASN A 377 -11.60 27.46 -24.11
N SER A 378 -11.39 26.19 -24.46
CA SER A 378 -12.39 25.13 -24.25
C SER A 378 -12.68 24.90 -22.76
N LEU A 379 -11.67 24.95 -21.89
CA LEU A 379 -11.87 24.94 -20.43
C LEU A 379 -12.68 26.16 -19.98
N ASN A 380 -12.34 27.35 -20.47
CA ASN A 380 -13.03 28.58 -20.13
C ASN A 380 -14.49 28.61 -20.56
N GLU A 381 -14.79 28.10 -21.75
CA GLU A 381 -16.15 27.99 -22.27
C GLU A 381 -16.97 26.99 -21.46
N LYS A 382 -16.38 25.82 -21.14
CA LYS A 382 -17.07 24.76 -20.40
C LYS A 382 -17.30 25.09 -18.93
N TYR A 383 -16.37 25.78 -18.28
CA TYR A 383 -16.35 25.98 -16.82
C TYR A 383 -16.47 27.45 -16.37
N SER A 384 -16.58 28.41 -17.29
CA SER A 384 -16.71 29.84 -16.96
C SER A 384 -15.65 30.36 -16.00
N LEU A 385 -14.37 30.22 -16.37
CA LEU A 385 -13.24 30.50 -15.47
C LEU A 385 -13.25 31.94 -14.92
N THR A 386 -12.88 32.07 -13.64
CA THR A 386 -12.70 33.34 -12.94
C THR A 386 -11.53 34.15 -13.50
N ARG A 387 -11.44 35.43 -13.13
CA ARG A 387 -10.33 36.30 -13.54
C ARG A 387 -8.98 35.78 -13.07
N GLU A 388 -8.90 35.30 -11.82
CA GLU A 388 -7.69 34.68 -11.27
C GLU A 388 -7.34 33.41 -12.04
N GLN A 389 -8.35 32.59 -12.38
CA GLN A 389 -8.14 31.39 -13.17
C GLN A 389 -7.54 31.68 -14.54
N LYS A 390 -8.10 32.67 -15.24
CA LYS A 390 -7.60 33.14 -16.54
C LYS A 390 -6.16 33.66 -16.46
N ILE A 391 -5.79 34.34 -15.37
CA ILE A 391 -4.42 34.88 -15.18
C ILE A 391 -3.41 33.74 -14.97
N TYR A 392 -3.74 32.77 -14.10
CA TYR A 392 -2.87 31.62 -13.85
C TYR A 392 -2.60 30.82 -15.13
N PHE A 393 -3.66 30.54 -15.91
CA PHE A 393 -3.55 29.84 -17.19
C PHE A 393 -2.66 30.57 -18.21
N LYS A 394 -2.81 31.90 -18.31
CA LYS A 394 -1.96 32.72 -19.18
C LYS A 394 -0.48 32.68 -18.77
N LYS A 395 -0.18 32.45 -17.48
CA LYS A 395 1.19 32.30 -16.98
C LYS A 395 1.71 30.89 -17.21
N TYR A 396 0.88 29.88 -16.92
CA TYR A 396 1.23 28.46 -17.06
C TYR A 396 1.67 28.08 -18.48
N PHE A 397 0.97 28.58 -19.49
CA PHE A 397 1.29 28.30 -20.90
C PHE A 397 2.36 29.24 -21.51
N LYS A 398 2.98 30.13 -20.72
CA LYS A 398 4.11 30.96 -21.15
C LYS A 398 5.48 30.34 -20.84
N GLU A 399 5.55 29.48 -19.82
CA GLU A 399 6.76 28.74 -19.44
C GLU A 399 6.95 27.51 -20.34
N PRO A 400 8.19 27.02 -20.55
CA PRO A 400 8.42 25.75 -21.23
C PRO A 400 7.65 24.63 -20.53
N TYR A 401 6.84 23.93 -21.33
CA TYR A 401 5.87 22.90 -20.98
C TYR A 401 6.03 22.28 -19.58
N GLN A 402 5.11 22.62 -18.68
CA GLN A 402 4.79 21.83 -17.50
C GLN A 402 3.63 20.89 -17.89
N PRO A 403 3.69 19.57 -17.63
CA PRO A 403 2.54 18.69 -17.81
C PRO A 403 1.40 19.19 -16.93
N LEU A 404 0.16 19.21 -17.45
CA LEU A 404 -1.04 19.65 -16.72
C LEU A 404 -1.05 18.98 -15.34
N ASP A 405 -0.58 19.72 -14.33
CA ASP A 405 -0.26 19.10 -13.06
C ASP A 405 -1.52 19.02 -12.21
N ILE A 406 -1.41 18.20 -11.19
CA ILE A 406 -2.45 17.99 -10.21
C ILE A 406 -2.94 19.34 -9.62
N LYS A 407 -2.08 20.36 -9.45
CA LYS A 407 -2.45 21.72 -8.97
C LYS A 407 -3.39 22.47 -9.90
N MET A 408 -3.22 22.31 -11.22
CA MET A 408 -4.09 22.91 -12.22
C MET A 408 -5.52 22.35 -12.12
N ALA A 409 -5.68 21.05 -11.87
CA ALA A 409 -7.00 20.45 -11.64
C ALA A 409 -7.65 21.00 -10.36
N GLN A 410 -6.92 21.09 -9.24
CA GLN A 410 -7.43 21.68 -7.99
C GLN A 410 -7.98 23.09 -8.20
N PHE A 411 -7.26 23.88 -9.00
CA PHE A 411 -7.55 25.28 -9.22
C PHE A 411 -8.71 25.49 -10.21
N LEU A 412 -8.91 24.57 -11.15
CA LEU A 412 -10.06 24.54 -12.07
C LEU A 412 -11.36 24.08 -11.40
N PHE A 413 -11.28 23.07 -10.53
CA PHE A 413 -12.46 22.40 -9.97
C PHE A 413 -12.91 22.93 -8.61
N HIS A 414 -12.25 23.96 -8.07
CA HIS A 414 -12.80 24.75 -6.97
C HIS A 414 -14.03 25.54 -7.44
N ASN A 415 -15.18 24.87 -7.47
CA ASN A 415 -16.49 25.50 -7.55
C ASN A 415 -16.75 26.29 -6.26
N LYS A 416 -17.45 27.42 -6.36
CA LYS A 416 -17.93 28.17 -5.18
C LYS A 416 -19.00 27.38 -4.39
N ASP A 417 -19.65 26.42 -5.03
CA ASP A 417 -20.67 25.56 -4.42
C ASP A 417 -20.04 24.26 -3.92
N LYS A 418 -20.05 24.06 -2.61
CA LYS A 418 -19.50 22.87 -1.97
C LYS A 418 -20.37 21.65 -2.26
N LYS A 419 -19.76 20.59 -2.77
CA LYS A 419 -20.38 19.30 -3.02
C LYS A 419 -19.58 18.22 -2.30
N TYR A 420 -20.23 17.54 -1.36
CA TYR A 420 -19.56 16.67 -0.39
C TYR A 420 -19.62 15.19 -0.77
N ALA A 421 -18.58 14.45 -0.40
CA ALA A 421 -18.61 13.00 -0.28
C ALA A 421 -18.01 12.57 1.07
N VAL A 422 -18.53 11.48 1.64
CA VAL A 422 -17.95 10.88 2.85
C VAL A 422 -17.05 9.73 2.43
N VAL A 423 -15.81 9.69 2.93
CA VAL A 423 -14.85 8.62 2.63
C VAL A 423 -14.42 7.96 3.93
N VAL A 424 -14.81 6.71 4.09
CA VAL A 424 -14.53 5.87 5.27
C VAL A 424 -13.36 4.96 4.97
N VAL A 425 -12.23 5.19 5.62
CA VAL A 425 -10.95 4.52 5.32
C VAL A 425 -10.65 3.40 6.32
N ASP A 426 -10.40 2.19 5.80
CA ASP A 426 -9.89 1.00 6.49
C ASP A 426 -10.50 0.70 7.87
N MET A 427 -11.81 0.89 7.99
CA MET A 427 -12.56 0.47 9.19
C MET A 427 -12.82 -1.04 9.19
N ASN A 428 -11.78 -1.83 8.91
CA ASN A 428 -11.82 -3.29 8.85
C ASN A 428 -11.96 -3.87 10.27
N GLN A 429 -12.82 -4.89 10.41
CA GLN A 429 -13.17 -5.49 11.70
C GLN A 429 -11.93 -5.93 12.50
N ALA A 430 -10.94 -6.52 11.81
CA ALA A 430 -9.70 -6.99 12.42
C ALA A 430 -8.89 -5.87 13.13
N PHE A 431 -9.09 -4.62 12.74
CA PHE A 431 -8.36 -3.47 13.28
C PHE A 431 -9.13 -2.65 14.28
N VAL A 432 -10.43 -2.44 14.02
CA VAL A 432 -11.19 -1.43 14.75
C VAL A 432 -12.03 -1.99 15.89
N ASN A 433 -12.15 -3.32 16.04
CA ASN A 433 -12.92 -3.97 17.12
C ASN A 433 -12.70 -3.37 18.52
N PRO A 434 -11.47 -3.00 18.95
CA PRO A 434 -11.26 -2.37 20.27
C PRO A 434 -11.87 -0.96 20.41
N TYR A 435 -12.28 -0.31 19.31
CA TYR A 435 -12.65 1.11 19.24
C TYR A 435 -14.16 1.31 19.01
N GLN A 436 -15.00 0.55 19.73
CA GLN A 436 -16.46 0.56 19.54
C GLN A 436 -17.10 1.95 19.64
N LYS A 437 -16.57 2.84 20.49
CA LYS A 437 -17.11 4.21 20.65
C LYS A 437 -17.00 5.00 19.35
N GLN A 438 -15.85 4.93 18.68
CA GLN A 438 -15.60 5.60 17.40
C GLN A 438 -16.42 4.94 16.29
N ILE A 439 -16.49 3.60 16.26
CA ILE A 439 -17.36 2.87 15.33
C ILE A 439 -18.81 3.36 15.40
N ASN A 440 -19.37 3.48 16.61
CA ASN A 440 -20.74 3.95 16.81
C ASN A 440 -20.95 5.39 16.32
N LYS A 441 -19.95 6.26 16.52
CA LYS A 441 -19.98 7.64 16.03
C LYS A 441 -19.91 7.70 14.50
N THR A 442 -19.01 6.93 13.90
CA THR A 442 -18.94 6.78 12.44
C THR A 442 -20.27 6.30 11.88
N ALA A 443 -20.85 5.23 12.44
CA ALA A 443 -22.16 4.73 12.03
C ALA A 443 -23.25 5.81 12.11
N SER A 444 -23.27 6.59 13.19
CA SER A 444 -24.23 7.69 13.35
C SER A 444 -24.07 8.79 12.29
N VAL A 445 -22.85 9.15 11.91
CA VAL A 445 -22.60 10.13 10.83
C VAL A 445 -23.12 9.58 9.49
N LEU A 446 -22.88 8.30 9.19
CA LEU A 446 -23.33 7.67 7.95
C LEU A 446 -24.86 7.54 7.88
N GLU A 447 -25.51 7.18 8.99
CA GLU A 447 -26.98 7.07 9.07
C GLU A 447 -27.69 8.42 8.87
N ASN A 448 -27.07 9.52 9.28
CA ASN A 448 -27.64 10.86 9.17
C ASN A 448 -27.22 11.59 7.88
N ALA A 449 -26.34 11.01 7.06
CA ALA A 449 -25.89 11.62 5.82
C ALA A 449 -27.05 11.77 4.82
N SER A 450 -27.20 12.98 4.24
CA SER A 450 -28.21 13.23 3.21
C SER A 450 -28.11 12.21 2.06
N PRO A 451 -29.22 11.66 1.54
CA PRO A 451 -29.21 10.69 0.45
C PRO A 451 -28.49 11.16 -0.84
N LYS A 452 -28.26 12.48 -0.98
CA LYS A 452 -27.54 13.08 -2.12
C LYS A 452 -26.02 13.11 -1.93
N ILE A 453 -25.53 12.82 -0.73
CA ILE A 453 -24.10 12.79 -0.42
C ILE A 453 -23.63 11.35 -0.58
N PRO A 454 -22.77 11.05 -1.56
CA PRO A 454 -22.20 9.72 -1.74
C PRO A 454 -21.31 9.35 -0.55
N ILE A 455 -21.39 8.07 -0.15
CA ILE A 455 -20.61 7.47 0.92
C ILE A 455 -19.68 6.41 0.30
N ILE A 456 -18.38 6.62 0.41
CA ILE A 456 -17.36 5.73 -0.11
C ILE A 456 -16.78 4.93 1.06
N ILE A 457 -17.00 3.62 1.07
CA ILE A 457 -16.43 2.70 2.05
C ILE A 457 -15.21 2.02 1.45
N VAL A 458 -14.06 2.25 2.06
CA VAL A 458 -12.77 1.75 1.62
C VAL A 458 -12.28 0.68 2.57
N GLY A 459 -12.05 -0.52 2.05
CA GLY A 459 -11.41 -1.61 2.78
C GLY A 459 -10.01 -1.90 2.26
N TYR A 460 -9.09 -2.25 3.15
CA TYR A 460 -7.81 -2.79 2.72
C TYR A 460 -7.96 -4.28 2.35
N SER A 461 -7.71 -4.60 1.08
CA SER A 461 -8.00 -5.91 0.47
C SER A 461 -7.42 -7.12 1.20
N SER A 462 -6.31 -6.97 1.92
CA SER A 462 -5.65 -8.08 2.64
C SER A 462 -6.03 -8.23 4.12
N ILE A 463 -6.94 -7.41 4.67
CA ILE A 463 -7.13 -7.28 6.13
C ILE A 463 -8.58 -7.54 6.58
N GLY A 464 -9.33 -8.30 5.78
CA GLY A 464 -10.67 -8.77 6.12
C GLY A 464 -11.78 -7.76 5.79
N GLN A 465 -12.99 -8.00 6.30
CA GLN A 465 -14.17 -7.19 5.94
C GLN A 465 -14.25 -5.91 6.78
N THR A 466 -14.90 -4.87 6.23
CA THR A 466 -15.30 -3.67 6.96
C THR A 466 -16.18 -4.06 8.15
N HIS A 467 -16.04 -3.35 9.27
CA HIS A 467 -16.83 -3.61 10.47
C HIS A 467 -18.33 -3.51 10.18
N LYS A 468 -19.10 -4.53 10.60
CA LYS A 468 -20.52 -4.68 10.27
C LYS A 468 -21.39 -3.46 10.61
N ASP A 469 -21.07 -2.76 11.69
CA ASP A 469 -21.85 -1.60 12.17
C ASP A 469 -21.69 -0.35 11.28
N ILE A 470 -20.72 -0.37 10.35
CA ILE A 470 -20.44 0.72 9.39
C ILE A 470 -21.12 0.42 8.05
N LEU A 471 -21.53 -0.83 7.84
CA LEU A 471 -22.28 -1.24 6.65
C LEU A 471 -23.76 -0.80 6.77
N PRO A 472 -24.42 -0.49 5.65
CA PRO A 472 -25.82 -0.12 5.63
C PRO A 472 -26.70 -1.26 6.19
N LYS A 473 -27.62 -0.91 7.09
CA LYS A 473 -28.46 -1.87 7.84
C LYS A 473 -29.56 -2.55 7.00
N SER A 474 -29.85 -2.06 5.80
CA SER A 474 -30.91 -2.59 4.93
C SER A 474 -30.39 -3.67 3.99
N GLY A 475 -30.49 -4.95 4.39
CA GLY A 475 -30.59 -6.13 3.51
C GLY A 475 -29.63 -6.30 2.32
N PHE A 476 -28.53 -5.55 2.27
CA PHE A 476 -27.65 -5.48 1.11
C PHE A 476 -26.72 -6.69 1.13
N GLU A 477 -26.98 -7.65 0.25
CA GLU A 477 -26.01 -8.72 -0.01
C GLU A 477 -24.75 -8.11 -0.63
N PHE A 478 -23.59 -8.48 -0.11
CA PHE A 478 -22.27 -8.13 -0.64
C PHE A 478 -22.10 -8.74 -2.03
N SER A 479 -22.69 -8.12 -3.05
CA SER A 479 -22.40 -8.45 -4.44
C SER A 479 -21.33 -7.49 -4.92
N ALA A 480 -20.17 -8.02 -5.28
CA ALA A 480 -19.16 -7.31 -6.06
C ALA A 480 -19.69 -7.09 -7.49
N LYS A 481 -20.78 -6.33 -7.61
CA LYS A 481 -21.32 -5.82 -8.86
C LYS A 481 -21.03 -4.34 -8.91
N GLU A 482 -20.25 -3.96 -9.91
CA GLU A 482 -20.31 -2.64 -10.54
C GLU A 482 -21.75 -2.44 -11.05
N ASN A 483 -22.68 -2.07 -10.17
CA ASN A 483 -23.99 -1.57 -10.57
C ASN A 483 -23.96 -0.06 -10.39
N LEU A 484 -23.80 0.62 -11.52
CA LEU A 484 -23.52 2.04 -11.67
C LEU A 484 -24.75 2.95 -11.54
N ASP A 485 -25.85 2.49 -10.93
CA ASP A 485 -27.06 3.32 -10.81
C ASP A 485 -27.86 3.00 -9.53
N LYS A 486 -27.96 4.02 -8.65
CA LYS A 486 -29.01 4.30 -7.63
C LYS A 486 -28.72 4.18 -6.12
N ASP A 487 -27.56 3.69 -5.66
CA ASP A 487 -27.32 3.58 -4.20
C ASP A 487 -26.31 4.62 -3.68
N GLN A 488 -26.63 5.25 -2.54
CA GLN A 488 -25.80 6.27 -1.86
C GLN A 488 -24.38 5.77 -1.50
N TYR A 489 -24.17 4.45 -1.45
CA TYR A 489 -22.95 3.79 -0.99
C TYR A 489 -22.13 3.24 -2.15
N TYR A 490 -20.83 3.54 -2.14
CA TYR A 490 -19.82 3.04 -3.09
C TYR A 490 -18.72 2.29 -2.33
N TYR A 491 -18.39 1.07 -2.76
CA TYR A 491 -17.39 0.25 -2.09
C TYR A 491 -16.11 0.14 -2.91
N LEU A 492 -14.99 0.27 -2.21
CA LEU A 492 -13.66 0.23 -2.79
C LEU A 492 -12.76 -0.68 -1.97
N TYR A 493 -11.96 -1.49 -2.67
CA TYR A 493 -10.81 -2.15 -2.07
C TYR A 493 -9.52 -1.48 -2.52
N LYS A 494 -8.60 -1.22 -1.58
CA LYS A 494 -7.27 -0.71 -1.87
C LYS A 494 -6.17 -1.70 -1.51
N THR A 495 -5.04 -1.55 -2.19
CA THR A 495 -3.79 -2.31 -1.97
C THR A 495 -2.64 -1.37 -1.55
N SER A 496 -2.84 -0.06 -1.62
CA SER A 496 -1.91 0.99 -1.23
C SER A 496 -2.35 1.69 0.07
N ILE A 497 -1.42 2.43 0.69
CA ILE A 497 -1.71 3.21 1.90
C ILE A 497 -2.76 4.28 1.59
N SER A 498 -2.58 5.02 0.49
CA SER A 498 -3.58 5.95 -0.03
C SER A 498 -4.69 5.24 -0.79
N THR A 499 -5.90 5.74 -0.62
CA THR A 499 -7.10 5.29 -1.33
C THR A 499 -7.06 5.63 -2.83
N PHE A 500 -6.37 6.71 -3.23
CA PHE A 500 -6.35 7.18 -4.62
C PHE A 500 -5.34 6.45 -5.52
N GLN A 501 -4.28 5.89 -4.96
CA GLN A 501 -3.15 5.36 -5.76
C GLN A 501 -3.46 4.05 -6.50
N SER A 502 -4.50 3.32 -6.09
CA SER A 502 -4.87 2.01 -6.66
C SER A 502 -6.37 1.88 -6.91
N SER A 503 -7.05 3.00 -7.20
CA SER A 503 -8.50 3.03 -7.42
C SER A 503 -8.91 4.03 -8.51
N MET A 504 -10.13 3.87 -9.03
CA MET A 504 -10.80 4.88 -9.87
C MET A 504 -11.58 5.92 -9.04
N LEU A 505 -11.22 6.10 -7.75
CA LEU A 505 -11.96 6.98 -6.85
C LEU A 505 -11.94 8.43 -7.34
N HIS A 506 -10.80 8.90 -7.88
CA HIS A 506 -10.71 10.27 -8.37
C HIS A 506 -11.69 10.51 -9.53
N GLU A 507 -11.68 9.65 -10.54
CA GLU A 507 -12.58 9.73 -11.69
C GLU A 507 -14.04 9.73 -11.24
N HIS A 508 -14.41 8.82 -10.32
CA HIS A 508 -15.77 8.71 -9.80
C HIS A 508 -16.23 9.99 -9.07
N LEU A 509 -15.38 10.55 -8.21
CA LEU A 509 -15.67 11.80 -7.51
C LEU A 509 -15.79 12.99 -8.48
N GLN A 510 -14.96 13.02 -9.53
CA GLN A 510 -14.99 14.06 -10.56
C GLN A 510 -16.26 14.00 -11.42
N GLU A 511 -16.71 12.81 -11.82
CA GLU A 511 -17.97 12.63 -12.57
C GLU A 511 -19.18 13.19 -11.80
N GLN A 512 -19.16 13.09 -10.47
CA GLN A 512 -20.21 13.62 -9.60
C GLN A 512 -20.00 15.09 -9.22
N GLY A 513 -18.88 15.70 -9.61
CA GLY A 513 -18.52 17.08 -9.30
C GLY A 513 -18.28 17.33 -7.81
N ILE A 514 -17.75 16.35 -7.09
CA ILE A 514 -17.40 16.46 -5.67
C ILE A 514 -16.20 17.39 -5.48
N THR A 515 -16.28 18.29 -4.51
CA THR A 515 -15.25 19.29 -4.19
C THR A 515 -14.68 19.12 -2.78
N ASP A 516 -15.47 18.54 -1.87
CA ASP A 516 -15.15 18.45 -0.43
C ASP A 516 -15.28 16.99 0.04
N LEU A 517 -14.25 16.48 0.70
CA LEU A 517 -14.22 15.13 1.25
C LEU A 517 -14.28 15.17 2.78
N ILE A 518 -15.27 14.48 3.33
CA ILE A 518 -15.34 14.17 4.76
C ILE A 518 -14.55 12.88 4.97
N LEU A 519 -13.33 13.01 5.51
CA LEU A 519 -12.40 11.89 5.70
C LEU A 519 -12.47 11.35 7.13
N ILE A 520 -12.84 10.08 7.26
CA ILE A 520 -12.98 9.40 8.55
C ILE A 520 -12.40 7.99 8.48
N GLY A 521 -12.01 7.40 9.61
CA GLY A 521 -11.60 5.99 9.68
C GLY A 521 -10.25 5.73 10.36
N ALA A 522 -9.58 4.67 9.93
CA ALA A 522 -8.31 4.17 10.49
C ALA A 522 -7.26 3.92 9.38
N ASN A 523 -5.95 3.90 9.65
CA ASN A 523 -5.27 4.55 10.77
C ASN A 523 -5.09 6.05 10.47
N ARG A 524 -5.30 6.88 11.50
CA ARG A 524 -5.27 8.35 11.43
C ARG A 524 -4.02 8.88 10.72
N ASP A 525 -2.83 8.51 11.20
CA ASP A 525 -1.57 9.09 10.69
C ASP A 525 -0.92 8.28 9.56
N VAL A 526 -1.61 7.26 9.05
CA VAL A 526 -1.12 6.39 7.97
C VAL A 526 -2.08 6.41 6.79
N CYS A 527 -3.10 5.55 6.78
CA CYS A 527 -4.00 5.40 5.64
C CYS A 527 -4.91 6.61 5.44
N VAL A 528 -5.47 7.15 6.53
CA VAL A 528 -6.34 8.33 6.46
C VAL A 528 -5.52 9.55 6.04
N LYS A 529 -4.35 9.77 6.68
CA LYS A 529 -3.47 10.89 6.35
C LYS A 529 -2.94 10.82 4.92
N SER A 530 -2.46 9.66 4.47
CA SER A 530 -1.98 9.51 3.08
C SER A 530 -3.10 9.71 2.07
N THR A 531 -4.32 9.25 2.38
CA THR A 531 -5.51 9.54 1.57
C THR A 531 -5.83 11.03 1.57
N ALA A 532 -5.72 11.71 2.70
CA ALA A 532 -5.92 13.15 2.83
C ALA A 532 -4.87 13.96 2.05
N GLU A 533 -3.59 13.57 2.12
CA GLU A 533 -2.51 14.18 1.33
C GLU A 533 -2.75 14.03 -0.17
N ASP A 534 -3.19 12.86 -0.63
CA ASP A 534 -3.50 12.65 -2.03
C ASP A 534 -4.81 13.33 -2.46
N ALA A 535 -5.83 13.36 -1.60
CA ALA A 535 -7.04 14.15 -1.84
C ALA A 535 -6.72 15.64 -1.99
N LEU A 536 -5.91 16.17 -1.07
CA LEU A 536 -5.45 17.55 -1.12
C LEU A 536 -4.70 17.77 -2.40
N LYS A 537 -3.70 16.94 -2.76
CA LYS A 537 -3.03 17.00 -4.06
C LYS A 537 -4.07 17.03 -5.18
N LEU A 538 -5.01 16.10 -5.25
CA LEU A 538 -6.02 16.04 -6.31
C LEU A 538 -7.05 17.18 -6.30
N GLY A 539 -7.04 18.04 -5.27
CA GLY A 539 -7.74 19.31 -5.25
C GLY A 539 -9.02 19.34 -4.46
N TYR A 540 -9.25 18.32 -3.65
CA TYR A 540 -10.38 18.28 -2.74
C TYR A 540 -10.05 19.07 -1.47
N ASN A 541 -11.06 19.76 -0.94
CA ASN A 541 -11.03 20.20 0.44
C ASN A 541 -11.27 19.00 1.35
N ILE A 542 -10.62 18.98 2.51
CA ILE A 542 -10.81 17.89 3.47
C ILE A 542 -11.45 18.43 4.75
N THR A 543 -12.43 17.70 5.26
CA THR A 543 -13.06 17.94 6.55
C THR A 543 -13.00 16.66 7.39
N THR A 544 -12.72 16.77 8.69
CA THR A 544 -12.71 15.62 9.60
C THR A 544 -13.07 16.04 11.03
N ALA A 545 -13.23 15.06 11.93
CA ALA A 545 -13.45 15.27 13.37
C ALA A 545 -12.56 14.32 14.20
N PRO A 546 -12.00 14.79 15.34
CA PRO A 546 -11.10 13.99 16.18
C PRO A 546 -11.64 12.63 16.63
N ASP A 547 -12.95 12.56 16.89
CA ASP A 547 -13.62 11.37 17.41
C ASP A 547 -14.12 10.40 16.33
N LEU A 548 -13.81 10.69 15.06
CA LEU A 548 -14.06 9.84 13.90
C LEU A 548 -12.75 9.27 13.29
N LEU A 549 -11.60 9.60 13.89
CA LEU A 549 -10.29 9.09 13.49
C LEU A 549 -9.77 8.11 14.54
N ILE A 550 -9.28 6.96 14.08
CA ILE A 550 -8.71 5.91 14.94
C ILE A 550 -7.23 5.78 14.66
N GLU A 551 -6.41 5.74 15.72
CA GLU A 551 -5.01 5.33 15.65
C GLU A 551 -4.85 3.95 16.30
N VAL A 552 -4.63 2.92 15.48
CA VAL A 552 -4.54 1.53 15.96
C VAL A 552 -3.21 1.29 16.64
N GLY A 553 -3.23 0.76 17.86
CA GLY A 553 -2.05 0.43 18.65
C GLY A 553 -1.60 1.50 19.66
N TYR A 554 -2.24 2.68 19.67
CA TYR A 554 -1.99 3.73 20.67
C TYR A 554 -3.30 4.34 21.18
N ASN A 555 -3.41 4.61 22.48
CA ASN A 555 -4.54 5.32 23.09
C ASN A 555 -4.36 6.86 22.98
N PHE A 556 -4.10 7.39 21.78
CA PHE A 556 -3.96 8.83 21.58
C PHE A 556 -5.29 9.46 21.16
N GLN A 557 -5.85 10.34 21.99
CA GLN A 557 -7.01 11.17 21.64
C GLN A 557 -6.51 12.52 21.08
N GLY A 558 -6.62 12.71 19.77
CA GLY A 558 -6.25 13.96 19.10
C GLY A 558 -6.12 13.80 17.59
N VAL A 559 -6.12 14.91 16.87
CA VAL A 559 -5.87 14.98 15.42
C VAL A 559 -4.45 15.50 15.22
N SER A 560 -3.67 14.91 14.32
CA SER A 560 -2.32 15.43 14.00
C SER A 560 -2.42 16.87 13.44
N ASP A 561 -1.40 17.70 13.71
CA ASP A 561 -1.31 19.09 13.23
C ASP A 561 -1.55 19.22 11.72
N PHE A 562 -1.24 18.17 10.96
CA PHE A 562 -1.49 18.09 9.53
C PHE A 562 -2.93 18.47 9.15
N TYR A 563 -3.95 17.95 9.84
CA TYR A 563 -5.34 18.20 9.46
C TYR A 563 -5.79 19.62 9.82
N TYR A 564 -5.30 20.17 10.94
CA TYR A 564 -5.56 21.57 11.30
C TYR A 564 -4.90 22.55 10.33
N GLN A 565 -3.76 22.18 9.75
CA GLN A 565 -3.01 23.01 8.80
C GLN A 565 -3.51 22.91 7.36
N ASN A 566 -4.08 21.76 6.97
CA ASN A 566 -4.39 21.46 5.58
C ASN A 566 -5.87 21.14 5.33
N GLY A 567 -6.73 21.27 6.36
CA GLY A 567 -8.12 20.88 6.29
C GLY A 567 -9.00 21.64 7.28
N THR A 568 -10.29 21.31 7.28
CA THR A 568 -11.24 21.75 8.30
C THR A 568 -11.38 20.65 9.34
N VAL A 569 -11.09 20.97 10.60
CA VAL A 569 -11.33 20.05 11.73
C VAL A 569 -12.47 20.62 12.56
N VAL A 570 -13.62 19.93 12.55
CA VAL A 570 -14.75 20.26 13.43
C VAL A 570 -14.56 19.60 14.80
N ASN A 571 -15.29 20.04 15.82
CA ASN A 571 -15.03 19.62 17.19
C ASN A 571 -15.31 18.12 17.41
N ASP A 572 -16.40 17.62 16.85
CA ASP A 572 -16.83 16.23 17.01
C ASP A 572 -17.79 15.76 15.90
N ALA A 573 -18.14 14.47 15.95
CA ALA A 573 -19.10 13.85 15.04
C ALA A 573 -20.49 14.50 15.05
N THR A 574 -20.91 15.12 16.16
CA THR A 574 -22.22 15.79 16.28
C THR A 574 -22.22 17.11 15.52
N GLU A 575 -21.12 17.87 15.60
CA GLU A 575 -20.95 19.08 14.79
C GLU A 575 -20.85 18.74 13.31
N LEU A 576 -20.13 17.67 12.94
CA LEU A 576 -20.02 17.24 11.55
C LEU A 576 -21.36 16.81 10.94
N ALA A 577 -22.27 16.26 11.75
CA ALA A 577 -23.58 15.80 11.30
C ALA A 577 -24.61 16.94 11.15
N LYS A 578 -24.34 18.12 11.72
CA LYS A 578 -25.16 19.33 11.56
C LYS A 578 -24.78 20.06 10.27
#